data_AF-A0A024GFJ3-F1
#
_entry.id   AF-A0A024GFJ3-F1
#
_cell.length_a   1.000
_cell.length_b   1.000
_cell.length_c   1.000
_cell.angle_alpha   90.00
_cell.angle_beta   90.00
_cell.angle_gamma   90.00
#
_symmetry.space_group_name_H-M   'P 1'
#
loop_
_entity.id
_entity.type
_entity.pdbx_description
1 polymer ?
#
loop_
_entity_poly.entity_id
_entity_poly.type
_entity_poly.pdbx_seq_one_letter_code
_entity_poly.pdbx_strand_id
1 'polypeptide(L)'
;MNLLLRFVSIIETVAKVEREHVYDPNIYPLQRVPHKDISERYFNAIYPVEVVAPSGSNGEKKDFDLYIFSQSWQPEFCAGFQTVYPGCHDPQPYWKTHMTLHGLWPEYQNGGYPQFCTTEPLDADLIEKAIGFDTLVKYWPDVKIAESAHSYPQFWQHEWSKHGTCSNLNQTAYFQESIDLLKLNVSMTPAVIQQHVGKHLNTTTARAAYSQTGAMDDVALQCRGEALAEIHMCWAKDEQHRPKKRIFCPTHVLKRDTCRSKFVFIRAFA
;
A
#
# COMPACT_ATOMS: atom_id res chain seq x y z
N MET A 1 -35.32 -24.43 -50.46
CA MET A 1 -35.99 -25.22 -49.40
C MET A 1 -35.38 -24.80 -48.07
N ASN A 2 -36.12 -23.93 -47.35
CA ASN A 2 -36.14 -23.69 -45.89
C ASN A 2 -34.79 -23.37 -45.19
N LEU A 3 -34.51 -22.16 -44.67
CA LEU A 3 -35.34 -21.25 -43.87
C LEU A 3 -35.95 -21.92 -42.63
N LEU A 4 -35.16 -22.70 -41.88
CA LEU A 4 -35.55 -23.21 -40.55
C LEU A 4 -34.39 -23.72 -39.65
N LEU A 5 -33.19 -23.14 -39.76
CA LEU A 5 -32.09 -23.40 -38.81
C LEU A 5 -31.43 -22.09 -38.32
N ARG A 6 -32.23 -21.03 -38.18
CA ARG A 6 -31.80 -19.69 -37.74
C ARG A 6 -31.98 -19.40 -36.25
N PHE A 7 -32.18 -20.39 -35.38
CA PHE A 7 -32.46 -20.12 -33.96
C PHE A 7 -31.78 -21.00 -32.91
N VAL A 8 -30.78 -21.80 -33.27
CA VAL A 8 -29.96 -22.54 -32.28
C VAL A 8 -28.48 -22.49 -32.68
N SER A 9 -27.86 -21.32 -32.58
CA SER A 9 -26.38 -21.19 -32.64
C SER A 9 -25.89 -19.82 -32.12
N ILE A 10 -26.59 -19.20 -31.16
CA ILE A 10 -26.20 -17.90 -30.57
C ILE A 10 -26.24 -17.96 -29.03
N ILE A 11 -25.79 -19.07 -28.42
CA ILE A 11 -25.52 -19.11 -26.96
C ILE A 11 -24.22 -19.90 -26.66
N GLU A 12 -23.21 -19.87 -27.53
CA GLU A 12 -21.87 -20.41 -27.20
C GLU A 12 -20.74 -19.56 -27.80
N THR A 13 -20.71 -18.26 -27.48
CA THR A 13 -19.53 -17.41 -27.79
C THR A 13 -19.15 -16.50 -26.63
N VAL A 14 -19.31 -16.99 -25.39
CA VAL A 14 -18.70 -16.39 -24.19
C VAL A 14 -18.28 -17.50 -23.23
N ALA A 15 -17.20 -18.22 -23.56
CA ALA A 15 -16.43 -19.00 -22.58
C ALA A 15 -15.10 -19.44 -23.21
N LYS A 16 -14.01 -19.29 -22.43
CA LYS A 16 -12.64 -19.81 -22.65
C LYS A 16 -11.84 -19.21 -23.83
N VAL A 17 -11.08 -18.17 -23.51
CA VAL A 17 -9.69 -18.07 -24.00
C VAL A 17 -8.80 -18.58 -22.88
N GLU A 18 -8.49 -19.87 -22.91
CA GLU A 18 -7.38 -20.44 -22.12
C GLU A 18 -6.08 -19.97 -22.76
N ARG A 19 -5.30 -19.13 -22.07
CA ARG A 19 -3.93 -18.78 -22.48
C ARG A 19 -2.99 -19.90 -22.07
N GLU A 20 -2.71 -20.83 -22.99
CA GLU A 20 -1.58 -21.76 -22.84
C GLU A 20 -0.26 -20.96 -22.75
N HIS A 21 0.38 -21.01 -21.58
CA HIS A 21 1.70 -20.46 -21.33
C HIS A 21 2.74 -21.52 -21.72
N VAL A 22 3.36 -21.38 -22.88
CA VAL A 22 4.56 -22.15 -23.24
C VAL A 22 5.77 -21.30 -22.88
N TYR A 23 6.48 -21.71 -21.83
CA TYR A 23 7.79 -21.18 -21.46
C TYR A 23 8.83 -21.66 -22.47
N ASP A 24 9.47 -20.73 -23.21
CA ASP A 24 10.60 -21.02 -24.10
C ASP A 24 11.93 -20.64 -23.42
N PRO A 25 12.74 -21.61 -22.96
CA PRO A 25 14.00 -21.36 -22.27
C PRO A 25 15.14 -20.85 -23.17
N ASN A 26 14.95 -20.75 -24.49
CA ASN A 26 16.01 -20.35 -25.42
C ASN A 26 16.02 -18.86 -25.79
N ILE A 27 15.04 -18.08 -25.33
CA ILE A 27 14.95 -16.63 -25.63
C ILE A 27 15.59 -15.76 -24.55
N TYR A 28 15.78 -16.28 -23.32
CA TYR A 28 16.39 -15.53 -22.21
C TYR A 28 17.45 -16.37 -21.49
N PRO A 29 18.75 -16.21 -21.78
CA PRO A 29 19.78 -16.85 -20.98
C PRO A 29 19.81 -16.17 -19.60
N LEU A 30 19.37 -16.89 -18.56
CA LEU A 30 19.57 -16.49 -17.17
C LEU A 30 21.07 -16.45 -16.88
N GLN A 31 21.69 -15.29 -17.07
CA GLN A 31 22.98 -15.01 -16.45
C GLN A 31 22.74 -14.97 -14.94
N ARG A 32 23.23 -16.00 -14.24
CA ARG A 32 23.28 -16.03 -12.78
C ARG A 32 24.14 -14.89 -12.28
N VAL A 33 23.51 -13.78 -11.92
CA VAL A 33 24.14 -12.71 -11.15
C VAL A 33 23.82 -12.94 -9.67
N PRO A 34 24.81 -12.95 -8.76
CA PRO A 34 24.57 -13.13 -7.34
C PRO A 34 23.59 -12.08 -6.80
N HIS A 35 22.52 -12.54 -6.14
CA HIS A 35 21.35 -11.77 -5.71
C HIS A 35 21.60 -10.68 -4.65
N LYS A 36 22.86 -10.38 -4.30
CA LYS A 36 23.18 -9.59 -3.11
C LYS A 36 23.36 -8.08 -3.36
N ASP A 37 23.59 -7.65 -4.59
CA ASP A 37 24.06 -6.26 -4.85
C ASP A 37 23.16 -5.41 -5.78
N ILE A 38 22.06 -5.94 -6.31
CA ILE A 38 21.24 -5.23 -7.32
C ILE A 38 20.10 -4.42 -6.67
N SER A 39 19.58 -4.84 -5.51
CA SER A 39 18.46 -4.13 -4.85
C SER A 39 18.88 -2.80 -4.22
N GLU A 40 20.05 -2.72 -3.61
CA GLU A 40 20.48 -1.51 -2.88
C GLU A 40 20.84 -0.34 -3.81
N ARG A 41 21.49 -0.60 -4.95
CA ARG A 41 21.90 0.48 -5.88
C ARG A 41 20.72 1.11 -6.62
N TYR A 42 19.70 0.34 -6.98
CA TYR A 42 18.50 0.87 -7.66
C TYR A 42 17.53 1.54 -6.68
N PHE A 43 17.41 1.05 -5.45
CA PHE A 43 16.51 1.61 -4.45
C PHE A 43 17.02 2.94 -3.87
N ASN A 44 18.32 3.05 -3.58
CA ASN A 44 18.93 4.30 -3.05
C ASN A 44 18.94 5.46 -4.06
N ALA A 45 18.77 5.18 -5.35
CA ALA A 45 18.59 6.20 -6.38
C ALA A 45 17.17 6.81 -6.36
N ILE A 46 16.18 6.14 -5.75
CA ILE A 46 14.77 6.53 -5.74
C ILE A 46 14.34 7.05 -4.36
N TYR A 47 15.00 6.62 -3.27
CA TYR A 47 14.72 7.06 -1.89
C TYR A 47 16.03 7.21 -1.08
N PRO A 48 16.60 8.42 -0.91
CA PRO A 48 17.82 8.59 -0.14
C PRO A 48 17.48 8.67 1.35
N VAL A 49 17.64 7.56 2.06
CA VAL A 49 17.68 7.56 3.53
C VAL A 49 18.94 6.81 3.94
N GLU A 50 19.80 7.45 4.73
CA GLU A 50 21.02 6.83 5.24
C GLU A 50 20.66 5.59 6.07
N VAL A 51 21.04 4.41 5.56
CA VAL A 51 20.80 3.12 6.23
C VAL A 51 21.95 2.87 7.19
N VAL A 52 21.71 3.10 8.48
CA VAL A 52 22.52 2.49 9.54
C VAL A 52 21.86 1.17 9.93
N ALA A 53 22.38 0.05 9.43
CA ALA A 53 21.90 -1.27 9.79
C ALA A 53 22.28 -1.60 11.25
N PRO A 54 21.33 -1.98 12.14
CA PRO A 54 21.70 -2.54 13.42
C PRO A 54 22.10 -4.00 13.25
N SER A 55 23.24 -4.36 13.84
CA SER A 55 23.69 -5.75 13.96
C SER A 55 22.81 -6.51 14.96
N GLY A 56 22.18 -7.61 14.55
CA GLY A 56 21.47 -8.51 15.46
C GLY A 56 21.03 -9.81 14.79
N SER A 57 21.60 -10.91 15.28
CA SER A 57 21.58 -12.31 14.82
C SER A 57 20.26 -13.09 15.00
N ASN A 58 20.12 -14.14 14.19
CA ASN A 58 19.35 -15.38 14.34
C ASN A 58 17.81 -15.32 14.51
N GLY A 59 17.10 -15.68 13.44
CA GLY A 59 16.08 -16.74 13.40
C GLY A 59 14.79 -16.64 14.23
N GLU A 60 14.66 -15.73 15.19
CA GLU A 60 13.45 -15.54 15.96
C GLU A 60 12.62 -14.40 15.36
N LYS A 61 11.32 -14.66 15.10
CA LYS A 61 10.37 -13.61 14.73
C LYS A 61 10.34 -12.60 15.89
N LYS A 62 10.92 -11.42 15.67
CA LYS A 62 10.93 -10.37 16.69
C LYS A 62 9.50 -9.93 16.94
N ASP A 63 9.06 -10.08 18.18
CA ASP A 63 7.76 -9.57 18.62
C ASP A 63 7.70 -8.05 18.47
N PHE A 64 6.51 -7.46 18.39
CA PHE A 64 6.29 -6.02 18.21
C PHE A 64 5.05 -5.58 18.98
N ASP A 65 4.92 -4.29 19.29
CA ASP A 65 3.90 -3.81 20.25
C ASP A 65 2.62 -3.32 19.56
N LEU A 66 2.77 -2.65 18.41
CA LEU A 66 1.66 -2.05 17.68
C LEU A 66 1.92 -2.02 16.17
N TYR A 67 0.89 -1.70 15.41
CA TYR A 67 1.02 -1.35 14.01
C TYR A 67 0.90 0.16 13.80
N ILE A 68 1.70 0.69 12.89
CA ILE A 68 1.39 1.91 12.17
C ILE A 68 0.68 1.53 10.88
N PHE A 69 -0.56 1.96 10.76
CA PHE A 69 -1.32 1.90 9.53
C PHE A 69 -1.03 3.16 8.71
N SER A 70 -0.32 2.99 7.60
CA SER A 70 0.13 4.06 6.73
C SER A 70 -0.72 4.10 5.46
N GLN A 71 -1.26 5.28 5.17
CA GLN A 71 -2.09 5.54 4.01
C GLN A 71 -1.45 6.61 3.13
N SER A 72 -1.56 6.45 1.82
CA SER A 72 -1.03 7.36 0.80
C SER A 72 -2.14 8.13 0.09
N TRP A 73 -1.96 9.44 -0.03
CA TRP A 73 -2.72 10.32 -0.89
C TRP A 73 -2.07 10.34 -2.28
N GLN A 74 -2.55 9.46 -3.16
CA GLN A 74 -1.94 9.25 -4.47
C GLN A 74 -1.82 10.49 -5.35
N PRO A 75 -2.76 11.47 -5.33
CA PRO A 75 -2.57 12.72 -6.06
C PRO A 75 -1.26 13.44 -5.70
N GLU A 76 -0.90 13.49 -4.42
CA GLU A 76 0.35 14.13 -3.97
C GLU A 76 1.57 13.28 -4.28
N PHE A 77 1.47 11.95 -4.13
CA PHE A 77 2.54 11.04 -4.55
C PHE A 77 2.88 11.24 -6.03
N CYS A 78 1.86 11.34 -6.88
CA CYS A 78 1.96 11.48 -8.33
C CYS A 78 2.29 12.89 -8.81
N ALA A 79 2.39 13.88 -7.92
CA ALA A 79 2.67 15.26 -8.30
C ALA A 79 4.03 15.37 -9.02
N GLY A 80 4.00 15.65 -10.33
CA GLY A 80 5.19 15.75 -11.18
C GLY A 80 5.61 14.44 -11.85
N PHE A 81 4.85 13.36 -11.67
CA PHE A 81 5.17 12.03 -12.20
C PHE A 81 4.16 11.50 -13.22
N GLN A 82 3.22 12.33 -13.69
CA GLN A 82 2.17 11.93 -14.63
C GLN A 82 2.69 11.42 -15.98
N THR A 83 3.94 11.76 -16.35
CA THR A 83 4.57 11.29 -17.59
C THR A 83 5.51 10.10 -17.39
N VAL A 84 5.75 9.70 -16.15
CA VAL A 84 6.74 8.67 -15.78
C VAL A 84 6.07 7.43 -15.22
N TYR A 85 5.01 7.60 -14.43
CA TYR A 85 4.34 6.53 -13.71
C TYR A 85 2.96 6.27 -14.33
N PRO A 86 2.70 5.07 -14.90
CA PRO A 86 1.45 4.77 -15.60
C PRO A 86 0.20 5.00 -14.74
N GLY A 87 0.21 4.60 -13.46
CA GLY A 87 -0.91 4.83 -12.54
C GLY A 87 -1.10 6.30 -12.15
N CYS A 88 -0.07 7.14 -12.35
CA CYS A 88 -0.20 8.59 -12.22
C CYS A 88 -0.72 9.25 -13.50
N HIS A 89 -0.49 8.63 -14.67
CA HIS A 89 -1.01 9.08 -15.95
C HIS A 89 -2.52 8.79 -16.09
N ASP A 90 -2.91 7.55 -15.78
CA ASP A 90 -4.30 7.08 -15.84
C ASP A 90 -4.74 6.53 -14.48
N PRO A 91 -5.01 7.40 -13.49
CA PRO A 91 -5.37 6.97 -12.15
C PRO A 91 -6.79 6.41 -12.08
N GLN A 92 -6.95 5.31 -11.34
CA GLN A 92 -8.28 4.76 -11.08
C GLN A 92 -9.19 5.78 -10.37
N PRO A 93 -10.52 5.73 -10.60
CA PRO A 93 -11.47 6.66 -9.96
C PRO A 93 -11.38 6.71 -8.43
N TYR A 94 -11.08 5.57 -7.77
CA TYR A 94 -10.95 5.51 -6.31
C TYR A 94 -9.79 6.39 -5.81
N TRP A 95 -8.62 6.31 -6.45
CA TRP A 95 -7.39 7.01 -6.04
C TRP A 95 -7.54 8.54 -6.12
N LYS A 96 -8.47 9.04 -6.93
CA LYS A 96 -8.70 10.49 -7.11
C LYS A 96 -9.29 11.17 -5.88
N THR A 97 -9.97 10.41 -5.03
CA THR A 97 -10.73 10.96 -3.90
C THR A 97 -10.55 10.19 -2.61
N HIS A 98 -9.82 9.07 -2.62
CA HIS A 98 -9.59 8.23 -1.45
C HIS A 98 -8.10 7.99 -1.22
N MET A 99 -7.74 7.97 0.05
CA MET A 99 -6.54 7.35 0.57
C MET A 99 -6.47 5.89 0.15
N THR A 100 -5.25 5.46 -0.14
CA THR A 100 -4.91 4.07 -0.43
C THR A 100 -3.91 3.58 0.60
N LEU A 101 -3.67 2.29 0.67
CA LEU A 101 -2.66 1.70 1.53
C LEU A 101 -1.26 2.07 1.02
N HIS A 102 -0.43 2.54 1.94
CA HIS A 102 1.01 2.46 1.82
C HIS A 102 1.47 1.17 2.50
N GLY A 103 1.06 0.94 3.76
CA GLY A 103 1.32 -0.32 4.43
C GLY A 103 0.86 -0.42 5.88
N LEU A 104 1.10 -1.60 6.46
CA LEU A 104 0.78 -1.96 7.83
C LEU A 104 2.07 -2.37 8.55
N TRP A 105 2.64 -1.48 9.34
CA TRP A 105 4.03 -1.60 9.79
C TRP A 105 4.10 -1.96 11.27
N PRO A 106 4.62 -3.14 11.64
CA PRO A 106 5.01 -3.43 13.01
C PRO A 106 5.94 -2.34 13.57
N GLU A 107 5.70 -1.88 14.79
CA GLU A 107 6.49 -0.84 15.48
C GLU A 107 6.62 -1.18 16.97
N TYR A 108 7.70 -0.73 17.60
CA TYR A 108 7.89 -0.84 19.05
C TYR A 108 7.32 0.37 19.77
N GLN A 109 6.73 0.17 20.94
CA GLN A 109 6.17 1.23 21.78
C GLN A 109 7.21 2.29 22.14
N ASN A 110 8.45 1.86 22.37
CA ASN A 110 9.57 2.72 22.79
C ASN A 110 10.37 3.30 21.61
N GLY A 111 9.93 3.07 20.37
CA GLY A 111 10.54 3.59 19.16
C GLY A 111 11.41 2.57 18.42
N GLY A 112 11.47 2.76 17.10
CA GLY A 112 12.09 1.81 16.18
C GLY A 112 11.12 0.69 15.82
N TYR A 113 11.49 -0.09 14.82
CA TYR A 113 10.63 -1.13 14.28
C TYR A 113 11.45 -2.35 13.84
N PRO A 114 10.88 -3.56 13.89
CA PRO A 114 11.46 -4.71 13.21
C PRO A 114 11.31 -4.54 11.69
N GLN A 115 12.31 -4.97 10.93
CA GLN A 115 12.25 -4.99 9.46
C GLN A 115 13.01 -6.18 8.90
N PHE A 116 12.59 -6.68 7.73
CA PHE A 116 13.23 -7.79 7.02
C PHE A 116 13.43 -9.04 7.91
N CYS A 117 12.38 -9.43 8.65
CA CYS A 117 12.49 -10.46 9.70
C CYS A 117 12.68 -11.88 9.17
N THR A 118 12.23 -12.15 7.94
CA THR A 118 12.50 -13.41 7.23
C THR A 118 12.87 -13.12 5.78
N THR A 119 13.38 -14.13 5.09
CA THR A 119 13.65 -14.08 3.64
C THR A 119 12.50 -14.69 2.83
N GLU A 120 11.31 -14.83 3.42
CA GLU A 120 10.14 -15.40 2.74
C GLU A 120 9.70 -14.46 1.61
N PRO A 121 9.79 -14.88 0.34
CA PRO A 121 9.32 -14.04 -0.76
C PRO A 121 7.80 -13.95 -0.74
N LEU A 122 7.28 -12.83 -1.25
CA LEU A 122 5.86 -12.70 -1.54
C LEU A 122 5.46 -13.71 -2.63
N ASP A 123 4.44 -14.52 -2.36
CA ASP A 123 3.67 -15.27 -3.33
C ASP A 123 2.48 -14.40 -3.76
N ALA A 124 2.67 -13.67 -4.87
CA ALA A 124 1.66 -12.74 -5.39
C ALA A 124 0.39 -13.48 -5.85
N ASP A 125 0.55 -14.62 -6.51
CA ASP A 125 -0.57 -15.45 -6.98
C ASP A 125 -1.45 -15.91 -5.82
N LEU A 126 -0.85 -16.27 -4.68
CA LEU A 126 -1.57 -16.63 -3.46
C LEU A 126 -2.47 -15.50 -2.95
N ILE A 127 -1.94 -14.28 -2.84
CA ILE A 127 -2.72 -13.14 -2.33
C ILE A 127 -3.75 -12.66 -3.35
N GLU A 128 -3.42 -12.68 -4.65
CA GLU A 128 -4.34 -12.29 -5.72
C GLU A 128 -5.50 -13.26 -5.84
N LYS A 129 -5.26 -14.57 -5.71
CA LYS A 129 -6.32 -15.58 -5.66
C LYS A 129 -7.24 -15.41 -4.46
N ALA A 130 -6.70 -15.01 -3.30
CA ALA A 130 -7.47 -14.89 -2.08
C ALA A 130 -8.30 -13.59 -2.02
N ILE A 131 -7.74 -12.48 -2.48
CA ILE A 131 -8.29 -11.12 -2.29
C ILE A 131 -8.88 -10.54 -3.59
N GLY A 132 -8.33 -10.95 -4.73
CA GLY A 132 -8.61 -10.41 -6.06
C GLY A 132 -7.66 -9.28 -6.43
N PHE A 133 -7.06 -9.37 -7.61
CA PHE A 133 -6.15 -8.34 -8.16
C PHE A 133 -6.80 -6.95 -8.18
N ASP A 134 -8.04 -6.83 -8.69
CA ASP A 134 -8.76 -5.55 -8.74
C ASP A 134 -8.95 -4.93 -7.33
N THR A 135 -9.18 -5.76 -6.31
CA THR A 135 -9.28 -5.30 -4.92
C THR A 135 -7.93 -4.77 -4.43
N LEU A 136 -6.85 -5.54 -4.65
CA LEU A 136 -5.49 -5.17 -4.26
C LEU A 136 -5.06 -3.86 -4.94
N VAL A 137 -5.22 -3.77 -6.26
CA VAL A 137 -4.90 -2.57 -7.05
C VAL A 137 -5.71 -1.36 -6.59
N LYS A 138 -7.03 -1.51 -6.39
CA LYS A 138 -7.88 -0.40 -5.98
C LYS A 138 -7.46 0.19 -4.63
N TYR A 139 -7.13 -0.67 -3.65
CA TYR A 139 -6.89 -0.24 -2.27
C TYR A 139 -5.41 -0.11 -1.91
N TRP A 140 -4.48 -0.76 -2.60
CA TRP A 140 -3.05 -0.77 -2.35
C TRP A 140 -2.25 -0.70 -3.67
N PRO A 141 -2.36 0.37 -4.46
CA PRO A 141 -1.80 0.41 -5.80
C PRO A 141 -0.27 0.52 -5.84
N ASP A 142 0.35 -0.10 -6.84
CA ASP A 142 1.67 0.32 -7.34
C ASP A 142 1.46 1.27 -8.52
N VAL A 143 1.41 2.57 -8.25
CA VAL A 143 1.16 3.56 -9.30
C VAL A 143 2.34 3.72 -10.28
N LYS A 144 3.54 3.21 -9.95
CA LYS A 144 4.74 3.33 -10.79
C LYS A 144 4.77 2.31 -11.92
N ILE A 145 4.02 1.22 -11.79
CA ILE A 145 4.03 0.10 -12.72
C ILE A 145 2.66 -0.01 -13.39
N ALA A 146 2.63 -0.35 -14.68
CA ALA A 146 1.37 -0.61 -15.36
C ALA A 146 0.70 -1.87 -14.80
N GLU A 147 -0.62 -1.83 -14.57
CA GLU A 147 -1.38 -2.96 -14.01
C GLU A 147 -1.26 -4.26 -14.83
N SER A 148 -0.98 -4.14 -16.13
CA SER A 148 -0.77 -5.28 -17.02
C SER A 148 0.64 -5.90 -16.95
N ALA A 149 1.59 -5.27 -16.26
CA ALA A 149 2.97 -5.74 -16.18
C ALA A 149 3.12 -6.82 -15.10
N HIS A 150 3.87 -7.88 -15.41
CA HIS A 150 4.22 -8.93 -14.44
C HIS A 150 4.96 -8.40 -13.20
N SER A 151 5.60 -7.23 -13.30
CA SER A 151 6.29 -6.56 -12.21
C SER A 151 5.37 -5.74 -11.30
N TYR A 152 4.06 -5.68 -11.54
CA TYR A 152 3.13 -4.87 -10.75
C TYR A 152 3.19 -5.16 -9.23
N PRO A 153 3.33 -6.42 -8.77
CA PRO A 153 3.44 -6.72 -7.35
C PRO A 153 4.73 -6.24 -6.66
N GLN A 154 5.63 -5.51 -7.34
CA GLN A 154 6.92 -5.09 -6.75
C GLN A 154 6.74 -4.26 -5.48
N PHE A 155 5.79 -3.33 -5.45
CA PHE A 155 5.50 -2.58 -4.23
C PHE A 155 4.97 -3.49 -3.10
N TRP A 156 4.06 -4.42 -3.41
CA TRP A 156 3.58 -5.40 -2.43
C TRP A 156 4.72 -6.28 -1.91
N GLN A 157 5.65 -6.67 -2.77
CA GLN A 157 6.82 -7.46 -2.39
C GLN A 157 7.75 -6.66 -1.45
N HIS A 158 7.92 -5.35 -1.68
CA HIS A 158 8.64 -4.48 -0.75
C HIS A 158 7.97 -4.44 0.62
N GLU A 159 6.67 -4.14 0.66
CA GLU A 159 5.91 -4.04 1.92
C GLU A 159 5.86 -5.36 2.67
N TRP A 160 5.71 -6.49 1.97
CA TRP A 160 5.79 -7.81 2.56
C TRP A 160 7.20 -8.08 3.14
N SER A 161 8.24 -7.96 2.31
CA SER A 161 9.60 -8.31 2.73
C SER A 161 10.07 -7.47 3.91
N LYS A 162 9.82 -6.16 3.88
CA LYS A 162 10.27 -5.23 4.92
C LYS A 162 9.40 -5.28 6.16
N HIS A 163 8.08 -5.31 6.03
CA HIS A 163 7.15 -5.13 7.15
C HIS A 163 6.30 -6.39 7.43
N GLY A 164 5.74 -7.00 6.38
CA GLY A 164 4.88 -8.18 6.51
C GLY A 164 5.56 -9.39 7.16
N THR A 165 6.82 -9.66 6.84
CA THR A 165 7.61 -10.76 7.45
C THR A 165 7.79 -10.61 8.97
N CYS A 166 7.59 -9.40 9.51
CA CYS A 166 7.69 -9.08 10.93
C CYS A 166 6.33 -9.09 11.66
N SER A 167 5.22 -9.26 10.94
CA SER A 167 3.85 -9.14 11.48
C SER A 167 3.35 -10.38 12.23
N ASN A 168 4.07 -11.50 12.15
CA ASN A 168 3.62 -12.84 12.56
C ASN A 168 2.36 -13.36 11.84
N LEU A 169 1.80 -12.61 10.89
CA LEU A 169 0.72 -13.06 10.01
C LEU A 169 1.32 -13.83 8.82
N ASN A 170 0.52 -14.72 8.22
CA ASN A 170 0.83 -15.22 6.88
C ASN A 170 0.49 -14.13 5.83
N GLN A 171 1.01 -14.30 4.62
CA GLN A 171 0.88 -13.32 3.53
C GLN A 171 -0.58 -12.93 3.27
N THR A 172 -1.47 -13.91 3.07
CA THR A 172 -2.89 -13.66 2.83
C THR A 172 -3.53 -12.85 3.96
N ALA A 173 -3.29 -13.22 5.22
CA ALA A 173 -3.84 -12.52 6.36
C ALA A 173 -3.29 -11.09 6.49
N TYR A 174 -2.00 -10.87 6.24
CA TYR A 174 -1.38 -9.54 6.29
C TYR A 174 -2.03 -8.57 5.29
N PHE A 175 -2.17 -8.98 4.03
CA PHE A 175 -2.80 -8.15 3.00
C PHE A 175 -4.31 -7.99 3.22
N GLN A 176 -5.02 -9.07 3.59
CA GLN A 176 -6.46 -9.04 3.82
C GLN A 176 -6.82 -8.13 5.00
N GLU A 177 -6.14 -8.25 6.14
CA GLU A 177 -6.40 -7.41 7.32
C GLU A 177 -6.08 -5.93 7.02
N SER A 178 -5.03 -5.65 6.25
CA SER A 178 -4.69 -4.28 5.82
C SER A 178 -5.79 -3.66 4.95
N ILE A 179 -6.32 -4.43 3.99
CA ILE A 179 -7.42 -4.01 3.10
C ILE A 179 -8.72 -3.86 3.88
N ASP A 180 -9.03 -4.79 4.77
CA ASP A 180 -10.25 -4.73 5.58
C ASP A 180 -10.21 -3.53 6.52
N LEU A 181 -9.07 -3.22 7.13
CA LEU A 181 -8.87 -1.98 7.88
C LEU A 181 -9.19 -0.75 7.03
N LEU A 182 -8.70 -0.66 5.79
CA LEU A 182 -9.01 0.47 4.92
C LEU A 182 -10.52 0.58 4.64
N LYS A 183 -11.22 -0.55 4.60
CA LYS A 183 -12.66 -0.66 4.30
C LYS A 183 -13.58 -0.48 5.51
N LEU A 184 -13.07 -0.46 6.75
CA LEU A 184 -13.92 -0.32 7.95
C LEU A 184 -14.76 0.98 7.92
N ASN A 185 -15.99 0.87 8.46
CA ASN A 185 -17.17 1.69 8.16
C ASN A 185 -17.22 3.13 8.76
N VAL A 186 -16.08 3.82 8.73
CA VAL A 186 -15.96 5.28 8.59
C VAL A 186 -14.83 5.44 7.60
N SER A 187 -15.18 5.48 6.30
CA SER A 187 -14.26 5.57 5.15
C SER A 187 -12.98 6.26 5.56
N MET A 188 -11.87 5.50 5.56
CA MET A 188 -10.54 5.97 5.97
C MET A 188 -10.08 7.21 5.18
N THR A 189 -10.85 7.68 4.22
CA THR A 189 -10.82 9.08 3.78
C THR A 189 -12.06 9.82 4.24
N PRO A 190 -11.96 10.64 5.31
CA PRO A 190 -13.07 11.43 5.81
C PRO A 190 -13.70 12.28 4.71
N ALA A 191 -15.03 12.45 4.73
CA ALA A 191 -15.76 13.20 3.70
C ALA A 191 -15.22 14.64 3.51
N VAL A 192 -14.73 15.27 4.59
CA VAL A 192 -14.11 16.60 4.51
C VAL A 192 -12.87 16.61 3.62
N ILE A 193 -12.07 15.54 3.58
CA ILE A 193 -10.93 15.42 2.68
C ILE A 193 -11.42 15.34 1.24
N GLN A 194 -12.41 14.49 0.96
CA GLN A 194 -12.99 14.33 -0.38
C GLN A 194 -13.60 15.63 -0.91
N GLN A 195 -14.29 16.39 -0.06
CA GLN A 195 -14.91 17.67 -0.41
C GLN A 195 -13.90 18.79 -0.70
N HIS A 196 -12.66 18.62 -0.22
CA HIS A 196 -11.58 19.59 -0.38
C HIS A 196 -10.54 19.18 -1.43
N VAL A 197 -10.78 18.13 -2.22
CA VAL A 197 -9.91 17.78 -3.35
C VAL A 197 -9.73 19.00 -4.28
N GLY A 198 -8.47 19.36 -4.53
CA GLY A 198 -8.06 20.56 -5.27
C GLY A 198 -8.08 21.86 -4.46
N LYS A 199 -8.28 21.82 -3.14
CA LYS A 199 -8.46 23.00 -2.28
C LYS A 199 -7.62 22.91 -1.01
N HIS A 200 -7.52 24.04 -0.32
CA HIS A 200 -6.94 24.12 1.02
C HIS A 200 -7.98 23.80 2.09
N LEU A 201 -7.59 23.02 3.09
CA LEU A 201 -8.38 22.69 4.28
C LEU A 201 -7.62 23.15 5.52
N ASN A 202 -8.32 23.59 6.57
CA ASN A 202 -7.65 23.89 7.84
C ASN A 202 -6.99 22.61 8.39
N THR A 203 -5.70 22.67 8.70
CA THR A 203 -4.92 21.49 9.09
C THR A 203 -5.43 20.85 10.37
N THR A 204 -5.93 21.65 11.32
CA THR A 204 -6.57 21.14 12.55
C THR A 204 -7.86 20.38 12.22
N THR A 205 -8.68 20.89 11.29
CA THR A 205 -9.88 20.19 10.82
C THR A 205 -9.53 18.88 10.11
N ALA A 206 -8.50 18.87 9.25
CA ALA A 206 -8.04 17.67 8.58
C ALA A 206 -7.60 16.60 9.61
N ARG A 207 -6.75 16.99 10.56
CA ARG A 207 -6.25 16.09 11.62
C ARG A 207 -7.37 15.57 12.52
N ALA A 208 -8.30 16.44 12.92
CA ALA A 208 -9.47 16.07 13.70
C ALA A 208 -10.33 15.01 13.00
N ALA A 209 -10.48 15.12 11.68
CA ALA A 209 -11.33 14.21 10.91
C ALA A 209 -10.80 12.77 10.86
N TYR A 210 -9.50 12.57 11.07
CA TYR A 210 -8.87 11.25 11.17
C TYR A 210 -8.73 10.73 12.61
N SER A 211 -8.86 11.61 13.60
CA SER A 211 -8.75 11.23 15.01
C SER A 211 -10.06 10.63 15.52
N GLN A 212 -9.97 9.51 16.23
CA GLN A 212 -11.11 8.93 16.94
C GLN A 212 -11.19 9.39 18.39
N THR A 213 -10.10 9.95 18.93
CA THR A 213 -9.99 10.34 20.33
C THR A 213 -10.46 11.78 20.57
N GLY A 214 -10.52 12.59 19.51
CA GLY A 214 -10.76 14.03 19.57
C GLY A 214 -9.55 14.84 20.06
N ALA A 215 -8.60 14.21 20.75
CA ALA A 215 -7.34 14.79 21.19
C ALA A 215 -6.25 14.79 20.10
N MET A 216 -6.48 14.11 18.96
CA MET A 216 -5.55 14.04 17.82
C MET A 216 -4.20 13.39 18.16
N ASP A 217 -4.18 12.55 19.18
CA ASP A 217 -3.03 11.80 19.70
C ASP A 217 -2.96 10.37 19.16
N ASP A 218 -3.86 10.00 18.24
CA ASP A 218 -3.91 8.71 17.56
C ASP A 218 -3.50 8.79 16.09
N VAL A 219 -3.23 9.98 15.56
CA VAL A 219 -2.95 10.25 14.15
C VAL A 219 -1.76 11.19 13.95
N ALA A 220 -0.95 10.93 12.93
CA ALA A 220 0.07 11.85 12.42
C ALA A 220 -0.11 12.08 10.92
N LEU A 221 -0.19 13.34 10.49
CA LEU A 221 -0.29 13.70 9.08
C LEU A 221 1.11 13.92 8.48
N GLN A 222 1.36 13.38 7.30
CA GLN A 222 2.56 13.66 6.51
C GLN A 222 2.25 14.64 5.39
N CYS A 223 3.01 15.73 5.31
CA CYS A 223 2.91 16.71 4.24
C CYS A 223 4.21 16.80 3.44
N ARG A 224 4.09 16.99 2.13
CA ARG A 224 5.19 17.46 1.27
C ARG A 224 4.98 18.94 1.00
N GLY A 225 5.77 19.78 1.66
CA GLY A 225 5.46 21.21 1.74
C GLY A 225 4.13 21.41 2.48
N GLU A 226 3.16 22.03 1.82
CA GLU A 226 1.81 22.25 2.40
C GLU A 226 0.79 21.21 1.95
N ALA A 227 1.16 20.24 1.10
CA ALA A 227 0.21 19.28 0.55
C ALA A 227 0.19 17.97 1.33
N LEU A 228 -1.00 17.43 1.59
CA LEU A 228 -1.18 16.15 2.28
C LEU A 228 -0.65 15.00 1.43
N ALA A 229 0.28 14.22 1.97
CA ALA A 229 0.92 13.10 1.30
C ALA A 229 0.55 11.75 1.93
N GLU A 230 0.59 11.63 3.25
CA GLU A 230 0.24 10.39 3.96
C GLU A 230 -0.48 10.65 5.28
N ILE A 231 -1.13 9.61 5.79
CA ILE A 231 -1.73 9.57 7.13
C ILE A 231 -1.22 8.33 7.86
N HIS A 232 -0.70 8.52 9.07
CA HIS A 232 -0.21 7.44 9.93
C HIS A 232 -1.11 7.31 11.16
N MET A 233 -1.50 6.08 11.45
CA MET A 233 -2.51 5.75 12.45
C MET A 233 -2.07 4.51 13.25
N CYS A 234 -2.01 4.60 14.58
CA CYS A 234 -1.63 3.48 15.44
C CYS A 234 -2.78 2.51 15.77
N TRP A 235 -2.48 1.21 15.70
CA TRP A 235 -3.41 0.11 15.96
C TRP A 235 -2.78 -0.94 16.88
N ALA A 236 -3.51 -1.36 17.90
CA ALA A 236 -3.13 -2.50 18.72
C ALA A 236 -3.42 -3.81 17.98
N LYS A 237 -2.52 -4.77 18.15
CA LYS A 237 -2.69 -6.14 17.68
C LYS A 237 -3.48 -6.98 18.70
N ASP A 238 -4.26 -7.94 18.22
CA ASP A 238 -4.88 -8.98 19.06
C ASP A 238 -3.89 -10.14 19.32
N GLU A 239 -4.34 -11.16 20.04
CA GLU A 239 -3.54 -12.37 20.34
C GLU A 239 -3.12 -13.14 19.07
N GLN A 240 -3.83 -12.96 17.96
CA GLN A 240 -3.49 -13.51 16.64
C GLN A 240 -2.70 -12.51 15.79
N HIS A 241 -2.16 -11.45 16.39
CA HIS A 241 -1.37 -10.42 15.75
C HIS A 241 -2.12 -9.56 14.72
N ARG A 242 -3.47 -9.55 14.76
CA ARG A 242 -4.29 -8.79 13.82
C ARG A 242 -4.60 -7.40 14.37
N PRO A 243 -4.61 -6.34 13.54
CA PRO A 243 -4.86 -4.98 13.98
C PRO A 243 -6.37 -4.75 14.22
N LYS A 244 -6.84 -4.90 15.47
CA LYS A 244 -8.29 -4.86 15.78
C LYS A 244 -8.77 -3.59 16.45
N LYS A 245 -7.88 -2.83 17.10
CA LYS A 245 -8.27 -1.66 17.91
C LYS A 245 -7.40 -0.44 17.62
N ARG A 246 -8.05 0.69 17.31
CA ARG A 246 -7.41 2.01 17.25
C ARG A 246 -6.87 2.39 18.62
N ILE A 247 -5.63 2.86 18.68
CA ILE A 247 -4.99 3.30 19.93
C ILE A 247 -4.30 4.65 19.75
N PHE A 248 -3.96 5.27 20.87
CA PHE A 248 -3.05 6.40 20.90
C PHE A 248 -1.71 6.03 20.27
N CYS A 249 -1.13 6.97 19.54
CA CYS A 249 0.19 6.81 18.97
C CYS A 249 1.27 7.14 20.00
N PRO A 250 2.33 6.32 20.08
CA PRO A 250 3.53 6.67 20.84
C PRO A 250 4.10 8.02 20.38
N THR A 251 4.76 8.73 21.29
CA THR A 251 5.30 10.08 21.02
C THR A 251 6.22 10.13 19.80
N HIS A 252 7.00 9.08 19.54
CA HIS A 252 7.90 9.03 18.39
C HIS A 252 7.15 8.96 17.05
N VAL A 253 5.95 8.35 17.02
CA VAL A 253 5.07 8.35 15.84
C VAL A 253 4.41 9.70 15.66
N LEU A 254 3.90 10.30 16.74
CA LEU A 254 3.29 11.65 16.69
C LEU A 254 4.29 12.73 16.23
N LYS A 255 5.57 12.58 16.60
CA LYS A 255 6.65 13.45 16.13
C LYS A 255 6.91 13.35 14.63
N ARG A 256 6.44 12.30 13.96
CA ARG A 256 6.49 12.19 12.50
C ARG A 256 5.52 13.14 11.81
N ASP A 257 4.53 13.74 12.50
CA ASP A 257 3.61 14.69 11.84
C ASP A 257 4.40 15.87 11.24
N THR A 258 4.24 16.11 9.95
CA THR A 258 4.95 17.16 9.20
C THR A 258 4.03 18.27 8.69
N CYS A 259 2.71 18.14 8.87
CA CYS A 259 1.73 19.14 8.45
C CYS A 259 1.63 20.28 9.48
N ARG A 260 2.52 21.27 9.37
CA ARG A 260 2.64 22.39 10.32
C ARG A 260 1.96 23.68 9.86
N SER A 261 1.70 23.85 8.57
CA SER A 261 1.00 25.03 8.03
C SER A 261 -0.43 25.12 8.56
N LYS A 262 -0.98 26.35 8.62
CA LYS A 262 -2.39 26.60 9.05
C LYS A 262 -3.40 25.89 8.15
N PHE A 263 -3.06 25.77 6.86
CA PHE A 263 -3.84 25.07 5.88
C PHE A 263 -3.01 23.96 5.24
N VAL A 264 -3.68 22.87 4.91
CA VAL A 264 -3.14 21.75 4.14
C VAL A 264 -3.82 21.72 2.78
N PHE A 265 -3.06 21.56 1.72
CA PHE A 265 -3.57 21.41 0.38
C PHE A 265 -3.92 19.94 0.11
N ILE A 266 -5.17 19.66 -0.23
CA ILE A 266 -5.60 18.32 -0.64
C ILE A 266 -5.49 18.26 -2.16
N ARG A 267 -4.36 17.78 -2.67
CA ARG A 267 -4.10 17.79 -4.11
C ARG A 267 -5.11 16.94 -4.88
N ALA A 268 -5.52 17.41 -6.06
CA ALA A 268 -6.22 16.61 -7.06
C ALA A 268 -5.20 16.06 -8.08
N PHE A 269 -5.50 14.92 -8.71
CA PHE A 269 -4.76 14.55 -9.93
C PHE A 269 -4.89 15.69 -10.96
N ALA A 270 -3.79 15.95 -11.65
CA ALA A 270 -3.70 16.95 -12.71
C ALA A 270 -4.30 16.42 -14.02
#